data_AF-A0A6A6QJU3-F1
#
_entry.id   AF-A0A6A6QJU3-F1
#
_cell.length_a   1.000
_cell.length_b   1.000
_cell.length_c   1.000
_cell.angle_alpha   90.00
_cell.angle_beta   90.00
_cell.angle_gamma   90.00
#
_symmetry.space_group_name_H-M   'P 1'
#
loop_
_entity.id
_entity.type
_entity.pdbx_description
1 polymer ?
#
loop_
_entity_poly.entity_id
_entity_poly.type
_entity_poly.pdbx_seq_one_letter_code
_entity_poly.pdbx_strand_id
1 'polypeptide(L)'
;MPGRNIRLENGVATGHEMWYSAVVRSTYNHSDKVDLSRKVMDWTRYCVHSSLDLTTGQHTMIILRCPSWIKTKFFETFRGDKAQQLRDHPMLTHAFLIENIMIHTYDFLQNFSDPLYTWEAKNNDGKYTAEDYTQRSQTFLSLSRQIQQVATDYDILVATINHLKREHTWLENSVNMMQRLPHISGIVTKDVFDWYLEEVKLIRTYSSLYEERTKIGVSEGFAMVNQKDAEVNLKMSAESTQIARASFNDGQALRFIQIMSMFFLPASLVSSIFGMGFFSTDTTDTGAVRFNVSNRWWLYIAVSVPVTGVIMLGWLAKARYERSKDALLVDVDLETGRSGSNAWNVVNEKGG
;
A
#
# COMPACT_ATOMS: atom_id res chain seq x y z
N MET A 1 -35.95 -3.49 10.01
CA MET A 1 -36.59 -3.25 11.32
C MET A 1 -37.46 -4.46 11.61
N PRO A 2 -37.59 -4.95 12.86
CA PRO A 2 -38.49 -6.07 13.12
C PRO A 2 -39.91 -5.74 12.65
N GLY A 3 -40.63 -6.74 12.12
CA GLY A 3 -42.01 -6.58 11.71
C GLY A 3 -42.86 -6.09 12.89
N ARG A 4 -43.81 -5.20 12.61
CA ARG A 4 -44.66 -4.58 13.61
C ARG A 4 -46.12 -4.90 13.32
N ASN A 5 -46.83 -5.33 14.36
CA ASN A 5 -48.28 -5.45 14.31
C ASN A 5 -48.89 -4.04 14.42
N ILE A 6 -49.60 -3.63 13.37
CA ILE A 6 -50.19 -2.28 13.24
C ILE A 6 -51.58 -2.24 13.87
N ARG A 7 -52.33 -3.36 13.79
CA ARG A 7 -53.70 -3.47 14.32
C ARG A 7 -53.85 -4.75 15.13
N LEU A 8 -54.54 -4.63 16.27
CA LEU A 8 -54.90 -5.72 17.15
C LEU A 8 -56.41 -5.71 17.34
N GLU A 9 -57.10 -6.78 17.01
CA GLU A 9 -58.51 -6.99 17.37
C GLU A 9 -58.58 -8.13 18.39
N ASN A 10 -59.16 -7.88 19.57
CA ASN A 10 -59.29 -8.87 20.65
C ASN A 10 -57.95 -9.54 21.05
N GLY A 11 -56.84 -8.80 20.97
CA GLY A 11 -55.49 -9.33 21.26
C GLY A 11 -54.83 -10.09 20.11
N VAL A 12 -55.49 -10.25 18.97
CA VAL A 12 -54.96 -10.92 17.77
C VAL A 12 -54.52 -9.87 16.74
N ALA A 13 -53.32 -10.01 16.19
CA ALA A 13 -52.79 -9.10 15.17
C ALA A 13 -53.58 -9.25 13.87
N THR A 14 -54.22 -8.16 13.43
CA THR A 14 -55.03 -8.10 12.21
C THR A 14 -54.31 -7.41 11.06
N GLY A 15 -53.32 -6.56 11.35
CA GLY A 15 -52.47 -5.92 10.33
C GLY A 15 -51.00 -5.98 10.72
N HIS A 16 -50.14 -6.27 9.75
CA HIS A 16 -48.71 -6.44 9.94
C HIS A 16 -47.91 -5.67 8.90
N GLU A 17 -46.82 -5.05 9.34
CA GLU A 17 -45.92 -4.21 8.55
C GLU A 17 -44.49 -4.71 8.73
N MET A 18 -43.73 -4.74 7.65
CA MET A 18 -42.30 -5.07 7.69
C MET A 18 -41.51 -4.18 6.74
N TRP A 19 -40.26 -3.92 7.15
CA TRP A 19 -39.33 -3.05 6.44
C TRP A 19 -37.94 -3.66 6.42
N TYR A 20 -37.40 -3.85 5.22
CA TYR A 20 -36.00 -4.21 5.04
C TYR A 20 -35.34 -3.43 3.91
N SER A 21 -34.02 -3.31 4.00
CA SER A 21 -33.19 -2.77 2.94
C SER A 21 -32.35 -3.88 2.36
N ALA A 22 -32.25 -3.94 1.05
CA ALA A 22 -31.32 -4.83 0.38
C ALA A 22 -30.40 -4.03 -0.54
N VAL A 23 -29.19 -4.54 -0.74
CA VAL A 23 -28.20 -3.94 -1.63
C VAL A 23 -28.10 -4.82 -2.85
N VAL A 24 -28.19 -4.20 -4.03
CA VAL A 24 -27.95 -4.84 -5.32
C VAL A 24 -26.87 -4.08 -6.05
N ARG A 25 -25.97 -4.84 -6.66
CA ARG A 25 -24.87 -4.31 -7.46
C ARG A 25 -25.23 -4.50 -8.93
N SER A 26 -25.05 -3.44 -9.72
CA SER A 26 -25.26 -3.50 -11.16
C SER A 26 -24.13 -4.31 -11.80
N THR A 27 -24.47 -5.24 -12.70
CA THR A 27 -23.51 -5.97 -13.54
C THR A 27 -23.20 -5.22 -14.84
N TYR A 28 -23.80 -4.05 -15.09
CA TYR A 28 -23.53 -3.30 -16.31
C TYR A 28 -22.09 -2.78 -16.33
N ASN A 29 -21.28 -3.38 -17.20
CA ASN A 29 -19.95 -2.93 -17.58
C ASN A 29 -19.98 -1.43 -17.90
N HIS A 30 -19.42 -0.62 -17.02
CA HIS A 30 -19.01 0.73 -17.36
C HIS A 30 -17.48 0.81 -17.46
N SER A 31 -17.05 0.68 -18.72
CA SER A 31 -15.74 0.98 -19.29
C SER A 31 -14.60 0.02 -18.98
N ASP A 32 -13.83 -0.28 -20.03
CA ASP A 32 -12.52 -0.97 -20.07
C ASP A 32 -11.41 -0.26 -19.28
N LYS A 33 -11.76 0.45 -18.21
CA LYS A 33 -10.83 1.06 -17.28
C LYS A 33 -11.13 0.47 -15.91
N VAL A 34 -10.21 -0.39 -15.48
CA VAL A 34 -10.08 -0.88 -14.13
C VAL A 34 -9.73 0.32 -13.23
N ASP A 35 -10.68 1.22 -13.01
CA ASP A 35 -10.57 2.33 -12.07
C ASP A 35 -10.80 1.76 -10.67
N LEU A 36 -9.69 1.29 -10.12
CA LEU A 36 -9.56 0.71 -8.79
C LEU A 36 -9.76 1.76 -7.68
N SER A 37 -10.05 3.02 -8.03
CA SER A 37 -10.24 4.13 -7.12
C SER A 37 -11.69 4.65 -7.13
N ARG A 38 -12.39 4.40 -6.02
CA ARG A 38 -13.55 5.15 -5.49
C ARG A 38 -14.83 5.34 -6.33
N LYS A 39 -14.88 5.04 -7.63
CA LYS A 39 -16.13 4.94 -8.41
C LYS A 39 -16.74 3.56 -8.22
N VAL A 40 -17.23 3.31 -7.00
CA VAL A 40 -17.57 1.96 -6.56
C VAL A 40 -18.86 1.46 -7.21
N MET A 41 -18.71 0.57 -8.20
CA MET A 41 -19.56 -0.59 -8.50
C MET A 41 -21.09 -0.35 -8.62
N ASP A 42 -21.53 0.83 -9.09
CA ASP A 42 -22.94 1.17 -9.36
C ASP A 42 -23.94 0.52 -8.38
N TRP A 43 -23.68 0.71 -7.09
CA TRP A 43 -24.45 0.10 -6.02
C TRP A 43 -25.79 0.81 -5.86
N THR A 44 -26.87 0.02 -5.85
CA THR A 44 -28.22 0.54 -5.62
C THR A 44 -28.79 -0.13 -4.39
N ARG A 45 -28.94 0.65 -3.32
CA ARG A 45 -29.75 0.26 -2.17
C ARG A 45 -31.21 0.54 -2.51
N TYR A 46 -32.05 -0.48 -2.38
CA TYR A 46 -33.50 -0.31 -2.40
C TYR A 46 -34.09 -0.74 -1.06
N CYS A 47 -35.18 -0.09 -0.70
CA CYS A 47 -35.91 -0.34 0.52
C CYS A 47 -37.27 -0.92 0.18
N VAL A 48 -37.64 -2.00 0.86
CA VAL A 48 -38.89 -2.70 0.66
C VAL A 48 -39.74 -2.52 1.91
N HIS A 49 -40.91 -1.93 1.70
CA HIS A 49 -42.00 -1.94 2.66
C HIS A 49 -43.05 -2.93 2.20
N SER A 50 -43.55 -3.72 3.15
CA SER A 50 -44.61 -4.69 2.91
C SER A 50 -45.60 -4.62 4.06
N SER A 51 -46.87 -4.46 3.74
CA SER A 51 -47.97 -4.40 4.68
C SER A 51 -49.02 -5.43 4.28
N LEU A 52 -49.45 -6.24 5.24
CA LEU A 52 -50.44 -7.29 5.08
C LEU A 52 -51.59 -7.07 6.07
N ASP A 53 -52.80 -7.03 5.54
CA ASP A 53 -54.02 -7.08 6.33
C ASP A 53 -54.56 -8.52 6.34
N LEU A 54 -54.56 -9.15 7.51
CA LEU A 54 -54.98 -10.53 7.71
C LEU A 54 -56.50 -10.69 7.75
N THR A 55 -57.27 -9.60 7.82
CA THR A 55 -58.74 -9.65 7.77
C THR A 55 -59.26 -9.66 6.33
N THR A 56 -58.63 -8.89 5.46
CA THR A 56 -59.01 -8.73 4.05
C THR A 56 -58.15 -9.55 3.09
N GLY A 57 -56.99 -10.04 3.54
CA GLY A 57 -55.98 -10.69 2.70
C GLY A 57 -55.26 -9.70 1.77
N GLN A 58 -55.43 -8.39 1.96
CA GLN A 58 -54.79 -7.38 1.11
C GLN A 58 -53.31 -7.25 1.47
N HIS A 59 -52.45 -7.43 0.47
CA HIS A 59 -51.02 -7.23 0.56
C HIS A 59 -50.60 -5.99 -0.25
N THR A 60 -49.94 -5.03 0.39
CA THR A 60 -49.42 -3.81 -0.23
C THR A 60 -47.92 -3.78 -0.10
N MET A 61 -47.22 -3.62 -1.21
CA MET A 61 -45.76 -3.55 -1.26
C MET A 61 -45.29 -2.26 -1.92
N ILE A 62 -44.30 -1.61 -1.31
CA ILE A 62 -43.66 -0.41 -1.86
C ILE A 62 -42.17 -0.67 -1.93
N ILE A 63 -41.60 -0.56 -3.13
CA ILE A 63 -40.17 -0.73 -3.36
C ILE A 63 -39.58 0.62 -3.77
N LEU A 64 -38.82 1.23 -2.88
CA LEU A 64 -38.14 2.50 -3.10
C LEU A 64 -36.80 2.25 -3.82
N ARG A 65 -36.53 2.99 -4.89
CA ARG A 65 -35.31 2.86 -5.72
C ARG A 65 -35.17 1.49 -6.40
N CYS A 66 -36.29 0.88 -6.79
CA CYS A 66 -36.29 -0.39 -7.53
C CYS A 66 -35.56 -0.23 -8.88
N PRO A 67 -34.50 -1.03 -9.16
CA PRO A 67 -33.87 -1.07 -10.47
C PRO A 67 -34.88 -1.40 -11.59
N SER A 68 -34.72 -0.77 -12.76
CA SER A 68 -35.62 -0.94 -13.90
C SER A 68 -35.70 -2.40 -14.38
N TRP A 69 -34.59 -3.12 -14.33
CA TRP A 69 -34.51 -4.53 -14.71
C TRP A 69 -35.25 -5.44 -13.72
N ILE A 70 -35.15 -5.20 -12.41
CA ILE A 70 -35.93 -5.94 -11.39
C ILE A 70 -37.42 -5.71 -11.64
N LYS A 71 -37.81 -4.45 -11.86
CA LYS A 71 -39.20 -4.08 -12.14
C LYS A 71 -39.72 -4.83 -13.37
N THR A 72 -38.98 -4.82 -14.46
CA THR A 72 -39.36 -5.48 -15.72
C THR A 72 -39.52 -6.98 -15.53
N LYS A 73 -38.50 -7.62 -14.93
CA LYS A 73 -38.48 -9.07 -14.67
C LYS A 73 -39.61 -9.50 -13.71
N PHE A 74 -39.93 -8.67 -12.71
CA PHE A 74 -41.06 -8.91 -11.79
C PHE A 74 -42.38 -8.98 -12.56
N PHE A 75 -42.66 -7.97 -13.38
CA PHE A 75 -43.90 -7.93 -14.18
C PHE A 75 -43.93 -8.94 -15.31
N GLU A 76 -42.80 -9.49 -15.76
CA GLU A 76 -42.75 -10.61 -16.69
C GLU A 76 -43.02 -11.94 -15.99
N THR A 77 -42.48 -12.12 -14.78
CA THR A 77 -42.59 -13.36 -14.01
C THR A 77 -44.00 -13.58 -13.48
N PHE A 78 -44.65 -12.53 -12.98
CA PHE A 78 -45.97 -12.60 -12.35
C PHE A 78 -47.09 -12.13 -13.28
N ARG A 79 -47.24 -12.76 -14.46
CA ARG A 79 -48.39 -12.57 -15.37
C ARG A 79 -49.32 -13.78 -15.35
N GLY A 80 -50.61 -13.53 -15.60
CA GLY A 80 -51.63 -14.58 -15.72
C GLY A 80 -51.79 -15.37 -14.42
N ASP A 81 -51.78 -16.69 -14.51
CA ASP A 81 -52.01 -17.61 -13.39
C ASP A 81 -50.98 -17.47 -12.27
N LYS A 82 -49.73 -17.09 -12.58
CA LYS A 82 -48.68 -16.82 -11.58
C LYS A 82 -48.97 -15.57 -10.74
N ALA A 83 -49.79 -14.65 -11.22
CA ALA A 83 -50.21 -13.50 -10.44
C ALA A 83 -51.23 -13.89 -9.35
N GLN A 84 -51.98 -14.98 -9.53
CA GLN A 84 -52.83 -15.52 -8.47
C GLN A 84 -52.00 -16.13 -7.33
N GLN A 85 -50.87 -16.78 -7.64
CA GLN A 85 -49.95 -17.32 -6.64
C GLN A 85 -49.38 -16.25 -5.69
N LEU A 86 -49.29 -14.98 -6.11
CA LEU A 86 -48.90 -13.88 -5.23
C LEU A 86 -49.94 -13.59 -4.14
N ARG A 87 -51.22 -13.85 -4.41
CA ARG A 87 -52.29 -13.69 -3.41
C ARG A 87 -52.26 -14.81 -2.39
N ASP A 88 -51.96 -16.02 -2.85
CA ASP A 88 -51.87 -17.21 -2.00
C ASP A 88 -50.57 -17.21 -1.18
N HIS A 89 -49.51 -16.57 -1.67
CA HIS A 89 -48.20 -16.53 -1.02
C HIS A 89 -47.62 -15.11 -1.00
N PRO A 90 -47.96 -14.27 -0.01
CA PRO A 90 -47.45 -12.89 0.07
C PRO A 90 -45.92 -12.82 0.21
N MET A 91 -45.30 -13.86 0.77
CA MET A 91 -43.84 -13.98 0.89
C MET A 91 -43.11 -14.26 -0.43
N LEU A 92 -43.83 -14.66 -1.48
CA LEU A 92 -43.24 -14.98 -2.79
C LEU A 92 -42.61 -13.76 -3.46
N THR A 93 -43.17 -12.57 -3.22
CA THR A 93 -42.58 -11.29 -3.68
C THR A 93 -41.20 -11.06 -3.08
N HIS A 94 -41.04 -11.35 -1.79
CA HIS A 94 -39.79 -11.20 -1.07
C HIS A 94 -38.76 -12.26 -1.51
N ALA A 95 -39.19 -13.51 -1.69
CA ALA A 95 -38.35 -14.57 -2.23
C ALA A 95 -37.80 -14.22 -3.62
N PHE A 96 -38.67 -13.76 -4.53
CA PHE A 96 -38.27 -13.31 -5.87
C PHE A 96 -37.22 -12.20 -5.82
N LEU A 97 -37.41 -11.21 -4.94
CA LEU A 97 -36.43 -10.12 -4.82
C LEU A 97 -35.08 -10.68 -4.39
N ILE A 98 -35.02 -11.48 -3.32
CA ILE A 98 -33.77 -12.07 -2.82
C ILE A 98 -33.11 -12.93 -3.88
N GLU A 99 -33.84 -13.78 -4.59
CA GLU A 99 -33.33 -14.60 -5.69
C GLU A 99 -32.56 -13.78 -6.73
N ASN A 100 -33.14 -12.65 -7.14
CA ASN A 100 -32.52 -11.78 -8.12
C ASN A 100 -31.28 -11.06 -7.57
N ILE A 101 -31.21 -10.77 -6.27
CA ILE A 101 -29.96 -10.30 -5.64
C ILE A 101 -28.90 -11.40 -5.70
N MET A 102 -29.29 -12.63 -5.37
CA MET A 102 -28.39 -13.78 -5.29
C MET A 102 -27.75 -14.12 -6.63
N ILE A 103 -28.52 -14.12 -7.71
CA ILE A 103 -27.98 -14.43 -9.04
C ILE A 103 -26.85 -13.47 -9.43
N HIS A 104 -27.03 -12.16 -9.22
CA HIS A 104 -25.98 -11.18 -9.54
C HIS A 104 -24.79 -11.22 -8.59
N THR A 105 -24.99 -11.79 -7.40
CA THR A 105 -23.93 -11.97 -6.42
C THR A 105 -22.88 -12.99 -6.90
N TYR A 106 -23.32 -13.99 -7.66
CA TYR A 106 -22.44 -15.02 -8.23
C TYR A 106 -21.54 -14.51 -9.34
N ASP A 107 -22.10 -13.83 -10.33
CA ASP A 107 -21.34 -13.21 -11.43
C ASP A 107 -20.25 -12.29 -10.88
N PHE A 108 -20.57 -11.62 -9.78
CA PHE A 108 -19.69 -10.67 -9.15
C PHE A 108 -18.47 -11.29 -8.46
N LEU A 109 -18.54 -12.57 -8.06
CA LEU A 109 -17.40 -13.27 -7.48
C LEU A 109 -16.26 -13.44 -8.50
N GLN A 110 -16.61 -13.64 -9.77
CA GLN A 110 -15.64 -13.77 -10.88
C GLN A 110 -14.84 -12.48 -11.10
N ASN A 111 -15.46 -11.32 -10.90
CA ASN A 111 -14.79 -10.02 -11.02
C ASN A 111 -13.63 -9.85 -10.04
N PHE A 112 -13.62 -10.59 -8.91
CA PHE A 112 -12.54 -10.53 -7.93
C PHE A 112 -11.52 -11.65 -8.06
N SER A 113 -11.95 -12.83 -8.49
CA SER A 113 -11.05 -13.97 -8.66
C SER A 113 -10.05 -13.76 -9.79
N ASP A 114 -10.50 -13.23 -10.92
CA ASP A 114 -9.67 -13.18 -12.14
C ASP A 114 -8.47 -12.22 -11.98
N PRO A 115 -8.63 -10.98 -11.48
CA PRO A 115 -7.49 -10.12 -11.20
C PRO A 115 -6.53 -10.73 -10.17
N LEU A 116 -7.05 -11.43 -9.16
CA LEU A 116 -6.21 -12.06 -8.14
C LEU A 116 -5.34 -13.16 -8.75
N TYR A 117 -5.96 -14.09 -9.49
CA TYR A 117 -5.25 -15.21 -10.10
C TYR A 117 -4.28 -14.78 -11.20
N THR A 118 -4.61 -13.76 -11.99
CA THR A 118 -3.70 -13.24 -13.03
C THR A 118 -2.40 -12.71 -12.44
N TRP A 119 -2.49 -11.95 -11.34
CA TRP A 119 -1.31 -11.45 -10.64
C TRP A 119 -0.56 -12.52 -9.84
N GLU A 120 -1.26 -13.50 -9.25
CA GLU A 120 -0.63 -14.66 -8.60
C GLU A 120 0.13 -15.52 -9.62
N ALA A 121 -0.44 -15.73 -10.81
CA ALA A 121 0.18 -16.51 -11.89
C ALA A 121 1.43 -15.81 -12.42
N LYS A 122 1.38 -14.49 -12.62
CA LYS A 122 2.53 -13.69 -13.07
C LYS A 122 3.74 -13.93 -12.13
N ASN A 123 3.53 -14.09 -10.81
CA ASN A 123 4.58 -14.29 -9.80
C ASN A 123 5.51 -15.49 -10.08
N ASN A 124 5.01 -16.51 -10.76
CA ASN A 124 5.78 -17.74 -11.02
C ASN A 124 6.83 -17.60 -12.14
N ASP A 125 6.84 -16.49 -12.89
CA ASP A 125 7.72 -16.34 -14.07
C ASP A 125 9.14 -15.81 -13.73
N GLY A 126 9.41 -15.46 -12.47
CA GLY A 126 10.75 -15.07 -11.99
C GLY A 126 11.32 -13.75 -12.56
N LYS A 127 10.51 -12.94 -13.26
CA LYS A 127 10.92 -11.70 -13.95
C LYS A 127 10.33 -10.41 -13.36
N TYR A 128 10.09 -10.34 -12.06
CA TYR A 128 9.48 -9.14 -11.47
C TYR A 128 10.45 -7.97 -11.37
N THR A 129 9.98 -6.81 -11.81
CA THR A 129 10.60 -5.51 -11.51
C THR A 129 10.03 -4.92 -10.21
N ALA A 130 10.73 -3.96 -9.60
CA ALA A 130 10.21 -3.22 -8.44
C ALA A 130 8.89 -2.49 -8.75
N GLU A 131 8.71 -2.07 -10.00
CA GLU A 131 7.48 -1.47 -10.49
C GLU A 131 6.33 -2.48 -10.52
N ASP A 132 6.57 -3.72 -10.98
CA ASP A 132 5.56 -4.78 -10.97
C ASP A 132 5.07 -5.10 -9.55
N TYR A 133 5.96 -5.13 -8.55
CA TYR A 133 5.57 -5.34 -7.15
C TYR A 133 4.72 -4.18 -6.62
N THR A 134 5.06 -2.95 -7.00
CA THR A 134 4.29 -1.76 -6.61
C THR A 134 2.89 -1.78 -7.24
N GLN A 135 2.78 -2.08 -8.53
CA GLN A 135 1.50 -2.22 -9.24
C GLN A 135 0.64 -3.34 -8.67
N ARG A 136 1.25 -4.49 -8.34
CA ARG A 136 0.57 -5.61 -7.67
C ARG A 136 0.02 -5.17 -6.32
N SER A 137 0.84 -4.54 -5.45
CA SER A 137 0.41 -4.05 -4.14
C SER A 137 -0.74 -3.05 -4.24
N GLN A 138 -0.68 -2.11 -5.19
CA GLN A 138 -1.76 -1.16 -5.40
C GLN A 138 -3.06 -1.85 -5.84
N THR A 139 -2.97 -2.78 -6.79
CA THR A 139 -4.12 -3.54 -7.30
C THR A 139 -4.75 -4.38 -6.19
N PHE A 140 -3.94 -5.08 -5.40
CA PHE A 140 -4.43 -5.92 -4.31
C PHE A 140 -5.03 -5.07 -3.19
N LEU A 141 -4.47 -3.90 -2.91
CA LEU A 141 -5.03 -2.96 -1.93
C LEU A 141 -6.41 -2.45 -2.36
N SER A 142 -6.58 -2.08 -3.63
CA SER A 142 -7.90 -1.68 -4.14
C SER A 142 -8.89 -2.83 -4.15
N LEU A 143 -8.46 -4.02 -4.53
CA LEU A 143 -9.29 -5.22 -4.54
C LEU A 143 -9.75 -5.56 -3.12
N SER A 144 -8.85 -5.50 -2.14
CA SER A 144 -9.14 -5.69 -0.71
C SER A 144 -10.23 -4.75 -0.22
N ARG A 145 -10.14 -3.45 -0.56
CA ARG A 145 -11.17 -2.45 -0.20
C ARG A 145 -12.55 -2.79 -0.81
N GLN A 146 -12.58 -3.22 -2.07
CA GLN A 146 -13.82 -3.57 -2.76
C GLN A 146 -14.45 -4.82 -2.15
N ILE A 147 -13.65 -5.87 -1.92
CA ILE A 147 -14.10 -7.11 -1.28
C ILE A 147 -14.63 -6.83 0.12
N GLN A 148 -13.96 -5.98 0.91
CA GLN A 148 -14.42 -5.63 2.26
C GLN A 148 -15.79 -4.94 2.26
N GLN A 149 -16.05 -4.06 1.30
CA GLN A 149 -17.37 -3.43 1.17
C GLN A 149 -18.45 -4.45 0.79
N VAL A 150 -18.11 -5.43 -0.04
CA VAL A 150 -19.04 -6.46 -0.52
C VAL A 150 -19.34 -7.50 0.55
N ALA A 151 -18.31 -7.91 1.29
CA ALA A 151 -18.44 -8.69 2.51
C ALA A 151 -19.48 -8.08 3.47
N THR A 152 -19.44 -6.75 3.64
CA THR A 152 -20.43 -6.02 4.45
C THR A 152 -21.84 -6.10 3.86
N ASP A 153 -21.98 -6.04 2.53
CA ASP A 153 -23.28 -6.18 1.88
C ASP A 153 -23.88 -7.58 2.06
N TYR A 154 -23.04 -8.62 2.02
CA TYR A 154 -23.48 -9.99 2.32
C TYR A 154 -23.88 -10.15 3.78
N ASP A 155 -23.19 -9.51 4.72
CA ASP A 155 -23.60 -9.51 6.13
C ASP A 155 -24.99 -8.85 6.30
N ILE A 156 -25.28 -7.77 5.56
CA ILE A 156 -26.60 -7.13 5.51
C ILE A 156 -27.64 -8.08 4.89
N LEU A 157 -27.27 -8.81 3.84
CA LEU A 157 -28.16 -9.75 3.16
C LEU A 157 -28.49 -10.95 4.05
N VAL A 158 -27.52 -11.51 4.78
CA VAL A 158 -27.72 -12.54 5.81
C VAL A 158 -28.71 -12.05 6.86
N ALA A 159 -28.53 -10.83 7.38
CA ALA A 159 -29.45 -10.26 8.36
C ALA A 159 -30.88 -10.07 7.78
N THR A 160 -30.96 -9.68 6.50
CA THR A 160 -32.22 -9.51 5.78
C THR A 160 -32.96 -10.83 5.58
N ILE A 161 -32.27 -11.89 5.14
CA ILE A 161 -32.87 -13.21 4.96
C ILE A 161 -33.33 -13.80 6.30
N ASN A 162 -32.52 -13.66 7.35
CA ASN A 162 -32.93 -14.07 8.71
C ASN A 162 -34.16 -13.31 9.22
N HIS A 163 -34.30 -12.04 8.84
CA HIS A 163 -35.49 -11.27 9.15
C HIS A 163 -36.70 -11.82 8.37
N LEU A 164 -36.59 -12.01 7.06
CA LEU A 164 -37.65 -12.59 6.23
C LEU A 164 -38.09 -13.99 6.70
N LYS A 165 -37.14 -14.83 7.12
CA LYS A 165 -37.42 -16.15 7.69
C LYS A 165 -38.26 -16.06 8.97
N ARG A 166 -37.95 -15.09 9.85
CA ARG A 166 -38.73 -14.84 11.07
C ARG A 166 -40.12 -14.33 10.74
N GLU A 167 -40.24 -13.40 9.79
CA GLU A 167 -41.55 -12.88 9.36
C GLU A 167 -42.41 -13.97 8.69
N HIS A 168 -41.80 -14.86 7.91
CA HIS A 168 -42.51 -16.00 7.35
C HIS A 168 -43.03 -16.94 8.45
N THR A 169 -42.20 -17.25 9.45
CA THR A 169 -42.62 -18.08 10.61
C THR A 169 -43.75 -17.41 11.39
N TRP A 170 -43.67 -16.09 11.58
CA TRP A 170 -44.73 -15.31 12.23
C TRP A 170 -46.04 -15.36 11.42
N LEU A 171 -45.96 -15.20 10.10
CA LEU A 171 -47.11 -15.26 9.21
C LEU A 171 -47.77 -16.64 9.23
N GLU A 172 -46.98 -17.70 9.14
CA GLU A 172 -47.45 -19.09 9.21
C GLU A 172 -48.23 -19.36 10.52
N ASN A 173 -47.65 -18.96 11.66
CA ASN A 173 -48.30 -19.09 12.96
C ASN A 173 -49.60 -18.26 13.04
N SER A 174 -49.60 -17.05 12.48
CA SER A 174 -50.74 -16.13 12.51
C SER A 174 -51.90 -16.60 11.64
N VAL A 175 -51.61 -17.15 10.46
CA VAL A 175 -52.60 -17.76 9.56
C VAL A 175 -53.20 -19.01 10.21
N ASN A 176 -52.36 -19.88 10.77
CA ASN A 176 -52.79 -21.08 11.48
C ASN A 176 -53.69 -20.76 12.68
N MET A 177 -53.34 -19.72 13.45
CA MET A 177 -54.13 -19.28 14.61
C MET A 177 -55.49 -18.69 14.21
N MET A 178 -55.56 -17.93 13.12
CA MET A 178 -56.81 -17.28 12.71
C MET A 178 -57.77 -18.22 11.97
N GLN A 179 -57.30 -19.29 11.32
CA GLN A 179 -58.11 -20.20 10.47
C GLN A 179 -58.98 -19.48 9.41
N ARG A 180 -58.75 -18.18 9.17
CA ARG A 180 -59.59 -17.30 8.33
C ARG A 180 -59.13 -17.24 6.87
N LEU A 181 -57.93 -17.72 6.55
CA LEU A 181 -57.33 -17.64 5.21
C LEU A 181 -56.87 -19.04 4.73
N PRO A 182 -57.79 -19.91 4.29
CA PRO A 182 -57.47 -21.29 3.88
C PRO A 182 -56.65 -21.41 2.58
N HIS A 183 -56.43 -20.30 1.86
CA HIS A 183 -55.68 -20.22 0.61
C HIS A 183 -54.18 -19.94 0.82
N ILE A 184 -53.77 -19.47 2.00
CA ILE A 184 -52.36 -19.22 2.29
C ILE A 184 -51.70 -20.54 2.69
N SER A 185 -51.12 -21.22 1.71
CA SER A 185 -50.35 -22.46 1.90
C SER A 185 -48.97 -22.14 2.49
N GLY A 186 -48.67 -22.68 3.67
CA GLY A 186 -47.44 -22.41 4.42
C GLY A 186 -46.17 -23.12 3.91
N ILE A 187 -46.29 -24.04 2.95
CA ILE A 187 -45.32 -25.14 2.79
C ILE A 187 -44.08 -24.77 1.93
N VAL A 188 -44.07 -23.69 1.15
CA VAL A 188 -43.06 -23.54 0.07
C VAL A 188 -41.96 -22.50 0.35
N THR A 189 -42.11 -21.57 1.30
CA THR A 189 -41.18 -20.42 1.40
C THR A 189 -40.11 -20.52 2.50
N LYS A 190 -40.29 -21.36 3.52
CA LYS A 190 -39.29 -21.50 4.61
C LYS A 190 -37.98 -22.12 4.11
N ASP A 191 -38.10 -23.24 3.39
CA ASP A 191 -36.97 -23.96 2.82
C ASP A 191 -36.22 -23.10 1.80
N VAL A 192 -36.93 -22.23 1.09
CA VAL A 192 -36.35 -21.27 0.13
C VAL A 192 -35.48 -20.23 0.84
N PHE A 193 -35.94 -19.66 1.96
CA PHE A 193 -35.11 -18.71 2.73
C PHE A 193 -33.93 -19.40 3.42
N ASP A 194 -34.10 -20.65 3.86
CA ASP A 194 -32.99 -21.45 4.40
C ASP A 194 -31.94 -21.75 3.34
N TRP A 195 -32.37 -22.10 2.13
CA TRP A 195 -31.49 -22.26 0.99
C TRP A 195 -30.72 -20.97 0.67
N TYR A 196 -31.41 -19.83 0.51
CA TYR A 196 -30.74 -18.54 0.27
C TYR A 196 -29.77 -18.18 1.39
N LEU A 197 -30.09 -18.49 2.65
CA LEU A 197 -29.23 -18.18 3.79
C LEU A 197 -27.91 -18.96 3.71
N GLU A 198 -27.97 -20.26 3.41
CA GLU A 198 -26.77 -21.08 3.23
C GLU A 198 -25.95 -20.63 2.02
N GLU A 199 -26.62 -20.27 0.93
CA GLU A 199 -26.02 -19.75 -0.30
C GLU A 199 -25.24 -18.45 -0.03
N VAL A 200 -25.84 -17.46 0.67
CA VAL A 200 -25.13 -16.21 1.02
C VAL A 200 -23.95 -16.46 1.93
N LYS A 201 -24.08 -17.37 2.92
CA LYS A 201 -22.97 -17.71 3.81
C LYS A 201 -21.79 -18.31 3.04
N LEU A 202 -22.07 -19.15 2.04
CA LEU A 202 -21.05 -19.73 1.17
C LEU A 202 -20.30 -18.62 0.42
N ILE A 203 -21.02 -17.71 -0.23
CA ILE A 203 -20.43 -16.57 -0.97
C ILE A 203 -19.65 -15.65 -0.02
N ARG A 204 -20.15 -15.42 1.20
CA ARG A 204 -19.45 -14.66 2.24
C ARG A 204 -18.12 -15.29 2.63
N THR A 205 -18.08 -16.63 2.70
CA THR A 205 -16.87 -17.40 3.00
C THR A 205 -15.83 -17.26 1.87
N TYR A 206 -16.25 -17.35 0.61
CA TYR A 206 -15.37 -17.06 -0.52
C TYR A 206 -14.83 -15.63 -0.49
N SER A 207 -15.68 -14.67 -0.13
CA SER A 207 -15.27 -13.26 -0.03
C SER A 207 -14.24 -13.04 1.08
N SER A 208 -14.40 -13.67 2.24
CA SER A 208 -13.39 -13.62 3.30
C SER A 208 -12.07 -14.27 2.87
N LEU A 209 -12.12 -15.38 2.12
CA LEU A 209 -10.92 -16.02 1.57
C LEU A 209 -10.18 -15.07 0.62
N TYR A 210 -10.89 -14.43 -0.31
CA TYR A 210 -10.26 -13.47 -1.22
C TYR A 210 -9.75 -12.22 -0.49
N GLU A 211 -10.46 -11.76 0.53
CA GLU A 211 -9.99 -10.66 1.39
C GLU A 211 -8.66 -11.01 2.06
N GLU A 212 -8.55 -12.20 2.65
CA GLU A 212 -7.33 -12.67 3.29
C GLU A 212 -6.18 -12.81 2.27
N ARG A 213 -6.45 -13.43 1.13
CA ARG A 213 -5.47 -13.57 0.04
C ARG A 213 -4.96 -12.22 -0.47
N THR A 214 -5.84 -11.24 -0.65
CA THR A 214 -5.42 -9.89 -1.06
C THR A 214 -4.53 -9.22 -0.02
N LYS A 215 -4.85 -9.34 1.27
CA LYS A 215 -4.02 -8.81 2.37
C LYS A 215 -2.64 -9.46 2.40
N ILE A 216 -2.58 -10.78 2.22
CA ILE A 216 -1.32 -11.52 2.12
C ILE A 216 -0.49 -10.96 0.95
N GLY A 217 -1.08 -10.84 -0.23
CA GLY A 217 -0.34 -10.35 -1.41
C GLY A 217 0.07 -8.87 -1.32
N VAL A 218 -0.67 -8.01 -0.61
CA VAL A 218 -0.22 -6.64 -0.27
C VAL A 218 1.03 -6.69 0.60
N SER A 219 1.02 -7.49 1.66
CA SER A 219 2.17 -7.63 2.56
C SER A 219 3.39 -8.20 1.84
N GLU A 220 3.19 -9.20 0.98
CA GLU A 220 4.23 -9.79 0.15
C GLU A 220 4.86 -8.74 -0.77
N GLY A 221 4.04 -7.97 -1.49
CA GLY A 221 4.54 -6.94 -2.40
C GLY A 221 5.36 -5.85 -1.69
N PHE A 222 4.92 -5.38 -0.52
CA PHE A 222 5.71 -4.43 0.28
C PHE A 222 7.02 -5.02 0.80
N ALA A 223 7.01 -6.29 1.25
CA ALA A 223 8.22 -6.96 1.71
C ALA A 223 9.26 -7.09 0.58
N MET A 224 8.81 -7.43 -0.64
CA MET A 224 9.68 -7.54 -1.81
C MET A 224 10.27 -6.20 -2.24
N VAL A 225 9.49 -5.11 -2.22
CA VAL A 225 10.00 -3.75 -2.50
C VAL A 225 11.08 -3.37 -1.48
N ASN A 226 10.80 -3.55 -0.19
CA ASN A 226 11.77 -3.26 0.87
C ASN A 226 13.05 -4.09 0.74
N GLN A 227 12.93 -5.37 0.38
CA GLN A 227 14.08 -6.25 0.14
C GLN A 227 14.93 -5.73 -1.03
N LYS A 228 14.28 -5.24 -2.10
CA LYS A 228 14.99 -4.71 -3.27
C LYS A 228 15.70 -3.41 -2.96
N ASP A 229 15.05 -2.51 -2.22
CA ASP A 229 15.66 -1.26 -1.76
C ASP A 229 16.85 -1.53 -0.84
N ALA A 230 16.75 -2.53 0.04
CA ALA A 230 17.87 -2.97 0.87
C ALA A 230 19.04 -3.51 0.02
N GLU A 231 18.77 -4.30 -1.01
CA GLU A 231 19.81 -4.81 -1.93
C GLU A 231 20.51 -3.65 -2.68
N VAL A 232 19.75 -2.67 -3.17
CA VAL A 232 20.29 -1.48 -3.85
C VAL A 232 21.15 -0.66 -2.88
N ASN A 233 20.68 -0.44 -1.65
CA ASN A 233 21.45 0.28 -0.63
C ASN A 233 22.76 -0.44 -0.26
N LEU A 234 22.75 -1.77 -0.19
CA LEU A 234 23.96 -2.56 0.06
C LEU A 234 24.96 -2.43 -1.09
N LYS A 235 24.50 -2.46 -2.35
CA LYS A 235 25.37 -2.24 -3.52
C LYS A 235 25.95 -0.82 -3.53
N MET A 236 25.12 0.18 -3.29
CA MET A 236 25.55 1.58 -3.22
C MET A 236 26.57 1.80 -2.10
N SER A 237 26.38 1.15 -0.94
CA SER A 237 27.36 1.16 0.15
C SER A 237 28.67 0.51 -0.27
N ALA A 238 28.64 -0.67 -0.91
CA ALA A 238 29.83 -1.34 -1.41
C ALA A 238 30.60 -0.47 -2.43
N GLU A 239 29.92 0.13 -3.40
CA GLU A 239 30.52 1.07 -4.36
C GLU A 239 31.09 2.31 -3.66
N SER A 240 30.38 2.87 -2.69
CA SER A 240 30.86 4.00 -1.89
C SER A 240 32.14 3.64 -1.11
N THR A 241 32.22 2.42 -0.55
CA THR A 241 33.46 1.97 0.11
C THR A 241 34.60 1.80 -0.88
N GLN A 242 34.32 1.34 -2.11
CA GLN A 242 35.34 1.21 -3.15
C GLN A 242 35.84 2.60 -3.60
N ILE A 243 34.94 3.56 -3.80
CA ILE A 243 35.28 4.95 -4.12
C ILE A 243 36.10 5.56 -2.97
N ALA A 244 35.69 5.38 -1.71
CA ALA A 244 36.45 5.87 -0.56
C ALA A 244 37.86 5.29 -0.49
N ARG A 245 38.03 3.99 -0.79
CA ARG A 245 39.36 3.35 -0.88
C ARG A 245 40.20 3.90 -2.04
N ALA A 246 39.60 4.08 -3.22
CA ALA A 246 40.27 4.68 -4.37
C ALA A 246 40.72 6.11 -4.06
N SER A 247 39.82 6.94 -3.53
CA SER A 247 40.12 8.31 -3.08
C SER A 247 41.19 8.36 -1.99
N PHE A 248 41.22 7.39 -1.06
CA PHE A 248 42.27 7.31 -0.06
C PHE A 248 43.64 7.03 -0.71
N ASN A 249 43.69 6.13 -1.68
CA ASN A 249 44.91 5.82 -2.42
C ASN A 249 45.36 7.01 -3.29
N ASP A 250 44.44 7.67 -3.98
CA ASP A 250 44.72 8.90 -4.74
C ASP A 250 45.21 10.02 -3.82
N GLY A 251 44.64 10.11 -2.62
CA GLY A 251 45.10 11.00 -1.56
C GLY A 251 46.56 10.75 -1.15
N GLN A 252 47.04 9.50 -1.19
CA GLN A 252 48.46 9.20 -0.96
C GLN A 252 49.35 9.68 -2.10
N ALA A 253 48.95 9.47 -3.36
CA ALA A 253 49.70 9.97 -4.51
C ALA A 253 49.77 11.51 -4.53
N LEU A 254 48.66 12.18 -4.20
CA LEU A 254 48.62 13.64 -4.06
C LEU A 254 49.52 14.14 -2.95
N ARG A 255 49.53 13.46 -1.79
CA ARG A 255 50.48 13.78 -0.71
C ARG A 255 51.93 13.65 -1.17
N PHE A 256 52.24 12.62 -1.96
CA PHE A 256 53.59 12.44 -2.49
C PHE A 256 54.01 13.60 -3.41
N ILE A 257 53.16 14.00 -4.37
CA ILE A 257 53.42 15.14 -5.27
C ILE A 257 53.60 16.44 -4.49
N GLN A 258 52.78 16.66 -3.45
CA GLN A 258 52.91 17.83 -2.58
C GLN A 258 54.25 17.85 -1.84
N ILE A 259 54.68 16.71 -1.29
CA ILE A 259 55.97 16.58 -0.62
C ILE A 259 57.12 16.86 -1.60
N MET A 260 57.07 16.30 -2.81
CA MET A 260 58.07 16.58 -3.86
C MET A 260 58.09 18.07 -4.23
N SER A 261 56.92 18.69 -4.42
CA SER A 261 56.82 20.12 -4.71
C SER A 261 57.45 20.98 -3.60
N MET A 262 57.21 20.64 -2.32
CA MET A 262 57.80 21.33 -1.17
C MET A 262 59.33 21.22 -1.11
N PHE A 263 59.91 20.18 -1.69
CA PHE A 263 61.35 20.02 -1.80
C PHE A 263 61.92 20.80 -2.99
N PHE A 264 61.34 20.63 -4.18
CA PHE A 264 61.88 21.22 -5.42
C PHE A 264 61.68 22.73 -5.54
N LEU A 265 60.54 23.28 -5.09
CA LEU A 265 60.27 24.72 -5.17
C LEU A 265 61.34 25.58 -4.48
N PRO A 266 61.62 25.40 -3.17
CA PRO A 266 62.64 26.20 -2.50
C PRO A 266 64.06 25.90 -3.00
N ALA A 267 64.36 24.64 -3.32
CA ALA A 267 65.66 24.28 -3.88
C ALA A 267 65.91 24.96 -5.23
N SER A 268 64.91 25.00 -6.12
CA SER A 268 65.00 25.67 -7.42
C SER A 268 65.12 27.19 -7.29
N LEU A 269 64.42 27.80 -6.32
CA LEU A 269 64.51 29.24 -6.05
C LEU A 269 65.92 29.63 -5.57
N VAL A 270 66.49 28.84 -4.64
CA VAL A 270 67.86 29.06 -4.17
C VAL A 270 68.86 28.79 -5.30
N SER A 271 68.66 27.75 -6.11
CA SER A 271 69.51 27.46 -7.27
C SER A 271 69.48 28.60 -8.30
N SER A 272 68.32 29.19 -8.60
CA SER A 272 68.21 30.32 -9.53
C SER A 272 68.93 31.57 -9.02
N ILE A 273 68.80 31.89 -7.72
CA ILE A 273 69.44 33.07 -7.11
C ILE A 273 70.96 32.91 -7.12
N PHE A 274 71.47 31.73 -6.75
CA PHE A 274 72.90 31.48 -6.66
C PHE A 274 73.54 31.19 -8.03
N GLY A 275 72.79 30.60 -8.97
CA GLY A 275 73.25 30.28 -10.33
C GLY A 275 73.63 31.51 -11.15
N MET A 276 72.98 32.65 -10.91
CA MET A 276 73.33 33.93 -11.57
C MET A 276 74.61 34.58 -11.02
N GLY A 277 75.08 34.21 -9.83
CA GLY A 277 76.18 34.91 -9.15
C GLY A 277 77.48 34.14 -8.97
N PHE A 278 77.48 32.81 -9.17
CA PHE A 278 78.59 31.93 -8.75
C PHE A 278 79.41 31.29 -9.88
N PHE A 279 78.90 31.24 -11.11
CA PHE A 279 79.59 30.67 -12.26
C PHE A 279 80.11 31.79 -13.17
N SER A 280 81.44 31.95 -13.25
CA SER A 280 82.09 32.82 -14.23
C SER A 280 82.82 31.97 -15.27
N THR A 281 82.45 32.13 -16.53
CA THR A 281 83.18 31.56 -17.66
C THR A 281 84.23 32.56 -18.11
N ASP A 282 85.49 32.29 -17.79
CA ASP A 282 86.61 33.07 -18.32
C ASP A 282 87.09 32.40 -19.62
N THR A 283 86.91 33.09 -20.74
CA THR A 283 87.55 32.75 -22.02
C THR A 283 88.98 33.25 -22.00
N THR A 284 89.94 32.33 -22.04
CA THR A 284 91.36 32.68 -22.18
C THR A 284 91.68 33.00 -23.64
N ASP A 285 92.69 33.84 -23.91
CA ASP A 285 93.12 34.28 -25.25
C ASP A 285 93.44 33.16 -26.28
N THR A 286 93.45 31.89 -25.86
CA THR A 286 93.66 30.71 -26.72
C THR A 286 92.37 30.00 -27.15
N GLY A 287 91.19 30.57 -26.86
CA GLY A 287 89.89 30.03 -27.29
C GLY A 287 89.38 28.84 -26.47
N ALA A 288 90.07 28.44 -25.40
CA ALA A 288 89.63 27.39 -24.49
C ALA A 288 88.78 27.99 -23.35
N VAL A 289 87.54 27.51 -23.20
CA VAL A 289 86.62 27.92 -22.13
C VAL A 289 87.01 27.21 -20.83
N ARG A 290 87.40 27.95 -19.78
CA ARG A 290 87.59 27.40 -18.43
C ARG A 290 86.38 27.73 -17.57
N PHE A 291 85.71 26.68 -17.08
CA PHE A 291 84.68 26.82 -16.05
C PHE A 291 85.35 27.05 -14.69
N ASN A 292 85.26 28.25 -14.15
CA ASN A 292 85.77 28.56 -12.82
C ASN A 292 84.61 28.54 -11.81
N VAL A 293 84.67 27.63 -10.85
CA VAL A 293 83.68 27.52 -9.77
C VAL A 293 84.22 28.30 -8.56
N SER A 294 83.47 29.31 -8.10
CA SER A 294 83.88 30.15 -6.97
C SER A 294 84.01 29.36 -5.65
N ASN A 295 85.05 29.69 -4.87
CA ASN A 295 85.44 28.99 -3.62
C ASN A 295 84.40 29.06 -2.49
N ARG A 296 83.27 29.78 -2.66
CA ARG A 296 82.18 29.87 -1.66
C ARG A 296 80.94 29.04 -2.02
N TRP A 297 81.08 28.00 -2.85
CA TRP A 297 79.99 27.07 -3.19
C TRP A 297 79.30 26.44 -1.96
N TRP A 298 79.98 26.36 -0.81
CA TRP A 298 79.40 25.93 0.47
C TRP A 298 78.22 26.80 0.95
N LEU A 299 78.16 28.09 0.57
CA LEU A 299 77.04 28.97 0.93
C LEU A 299 75.70 28.51 0.32
N TYR A 300 75.75 27.89 -0.86
CA TYR A 300 74.56 27.30 -1.49
C TYR A 300 73.97 26.19 -0.61
N ILE A 301 74.80 25.30 -0.07
CA ILE A 301 74.37 24.23 0.83
C ILE A 301 73.90 24.82 2.17
N ALA A 302 74.62 25.82 2.70
CA ALA A 302 74.31 26.46 3.98
C ALA A 302 72.95 27.17 3.99
N VAL A 303 72.47 27.67 2.85
CA VAL A 303 71.18 28.38 2.74
C VAL A 303 70.04 27.47 2.26
N SER A 304 70.29 26.56 1.32
CA SER A 304 69.24 25.70 0.74
C SER A 304 68.63 24.72 1.76
N VAL A 305 69.46 24.10 2.60
CA VAL A 305 69.03 23.12 3.61
C VAL A 305 68.08 23.74 4.66
N PRO A 306 68.42 24.85 5.33
CA PRO A 306 67.53 25.44 6.33
C PRO A 306 66.22 25.99 5.74
N VAL A 307 66.24 26.59 4.54
CA VAL A 307 65.02 27.11 3.89
C VAL A 307 64.04 25.97 3.59
N THR A 308 64.54 24.85 3.06
CA THR A 308 63.71 23.65 2.81
C THR A 308 63.18 23.06 4.12
N GLY A 309 64.03 23.02 5.16
CA GLY A 309 63.65 22.56 6.50
C GLY A 309 62.54 23.39 7.14
N VAL A 310 62.59 24.72 7.05
CA VAL A 310 61.55 25.62 7.59
C VAL A 310 60.21 25.39 6.91
N ILE A 311 60.19 25.22 5.58
CA ILE A 311 58.96 24.96 4.81
C ILE A 311 58.37 23.59 5.18
N MET A 312 59.20 22.54 5.28
CA MET A 312 58.73 21.21 5.72
C MET A 312 58.20 21.23 7.15
N LEU A 313 58.89 21.89 8.08
CA LEU A 313 58.45 22.03 9.48
C LEU A 313 57.13 22.80 9.59
N GLY A 314 56.98 23.88 8.80
CA GLY A 314 55.73 24.64 8.73
C GLY A 314 54.54 23.79 8.27
N TRP A 315 54.74 22.95 7.24
CA TRP A 315 53.68 22.04 6.78
C TRP A 315 53.38 20.93 7.79
N LEU A 316 54.40 20.31 8.39
CA LEU A 316 54.21 19.28 9.42
C LEU A 316 53.45 19.82 10.64
N ALA A 317 53.78 21.04 11.08
CA ALA A 317 53.06 21.71 12.16
C ALA A 317 51.59 21.96 11.80
N LYS A 318 51.32 22.45 10.58
CA LYS A 318 49.96 22.67 10.08
C LYS A 318 49.18 21.35 9.96
N ALA A 319 49.75 20.33 9.34
CA ALA A 319 49.13 19.02 9.17
C ALA A 319 48.83 18.33 10.51
N ARG A 320 49.70 18.52 11.51
CA ARG A 320 49.49 18.01 12.87
C ARG A 320 48.40 18.80 13.60
N TYR A 321 48.35 20.12 13.43
CA TYR A 321 47.32 20.97 14.00
C TYR A 321 45.92 20.68 13.43
N GLU A 322 45.81 20.47 12.12
CA GLU A 322 44.54 20.09 11.46
C GLU A 322 44.02 18.74 11.96
N ARG A 323 44.89 17.73 12.08
CA ARG A 323 44.51 16.42 12.67
C ARG A 323 44.00 16.53 14.10
N SER A 324 44.57 17.41 14.91
CA SER A 324 44.11 17.61 16.29
C SER A 324 42.74 18.29 16.34
N LYS A 325 42.43 19.21 15.42
CA LYS A 325 41.08 19.79 15.33
C LYS A 325 40.06 18.76 14.88
N ASP A 326 40.37 17.95 13.88
CA ASP A 326 39.44 16.92 13.38
C ASP A 326 39.12 15.89 14.47
N ALA A 327 40.12 15.46 15.26
CA ALA A 327 39.91 14.56 16.38
C ALA A 327 39.02 15.16 17.49
N LEU A 328 39.18 16.46 17.78
CA LEU A 328 38.36 17.17 18.76
C LEU A 328 36.91 17.35 18.26
N LEU A 329 36.71 17.60 16.97
CA LEU A 329 35.36 17.74 16.40
C LEU A 329 34.60 16.41 16.41
N VAL A 330 35.27 15.30 16.09
CA VAL A 330 34.66 13.95 16.16
C VAL A 330 34.22 13.60 17.59
N ASP A 331 35.01 13.96 18.60
CA ASP A 331 34.66 13.69 20.00
C ASP A 331 33.43 14.50 20.44
N VAL A 332 33.33 15.77 20.01
CA VAL A 332 32.16 16.63 20.27
C VAL A 332 30.89 16.11 19.58
N ASP A 333 30.99 15.58 18.36
CA ASP A 333 29.86 14.97 17.64
C ASP A 333 29.40 13.66 18.31
N LEU A 334 30.32 12.84 18.82
CA LEU A 334 30.01 11.63 19.58
C LEU A 334 29.34 11.95 20.92
N GLU A 335 29.78 12.99 21.63
CA GLU A 335 29.15 13.43 22.87
C GLU A 335 27.75 14.01 22.66
N THR A 336 27.56 14.82 21.63
CA THR A 336 26.24 15.40 21.30
C THR A 336 25.25 14.33 20.82
N GLY A 337 25.70 13.35 20.01
CA GLY A 337 24.89 12.20 19.61
C GLY A 337 24.49 11.30 20.79
N ARG A 338 25.41 11.06 21.73
CA ARG A 338 25.14 10.25 22.94
C ARG A 338 24.20 10.96 23.91
N SER A 339 24.31 12.28 24.05
CA SER A 339 23.39 13.11 24.83
C SER A 339 21.97 13.11 24.25
N GLY A 340 21.84 13.19 22.92
CA GLY A 340 20.55 13.06 22.22
C GLY A 340 19.89 11.69 22.38
N SER A 341 20.65 10.60 22.30
CA SER A 341 20.14 9.24 22.53
C SER A 341 19.65 9.02 23.96
N ASN A 342 20.32 9.60 24.95
CA ASN A 342 19.92 9.49 26.35
C ASN A 342 18.65 10.32 26.64
N ALA A 343 18.47 11.47 25.97
CA ALA A 343 17.26 12.26 26.07
C ALA A 343 16.03 11.55 25.49
N TRP A 344 16.17 10.84 24.37
CA TRP A 344 15.09 10.01 23.80
C TRP A 344 14.68 8.85 24.71
N ASN A 345 15.63 8.18 25.35
CA ASN A 345 15.33 7.08 26.28
C ASN A 345 14.61 7.55 27.55
N VAL A 346 14.97 8.73 28.08
CA VAL A 346 14.31 9.31 29.27
C VAL A 346 12.89 9.80 28.97
N VAL A 347 12.60 10.23 27.73
CA VAL A 347 11.24 10.62 27.30
C VAL A 347 10.33 9.39 27.13
N ASN A 348 10.87 8.27 26.63
CA ASN A 348 10.09 7.04 26.48
C ASN A 348 9.82 6.30 27.81
N GLU A 349 10.70 6.42 28.81
CA GLU A 349 10.46 5.81 30.14
C GLU A 349 9.45 6.58 31.00
N LYS A 350 9.17 7.85 30.69
CA LYS A 350 8.20 8.67 31.45
C LYS A 350 6.82 8.78 30.80
N GLY A 351 6.63 8.16 29.64
CA GLY A 351 5.37 8.18 28.87
C GLY A 351 4.63 6.84 28.78
N GLY A 352 5.09 5.82 29.53
CA GLY A 352 4.44 4.50 29.63
C GLY A 352 3.56 4.38 30.87
#